data_AF-A0A935GYL4-F1
#
_entry.id   AF-A0A935GYL4-F1
#
_cell.length_a   1.000
_cell.length_b   1.000
_cell.length_c   1.000
_cell.angle_alpha   90.00
_cell.angle_beta   90.00
_cell.angle_gamma   90.00
#
_symmetry.space_group_name_H-M   'P 1'
#
loop_
_entity.id
_entity.type
_entity.pdbx_description
1 polymer ?
#
loop_
_entity_poly.entity_id
_entity_poly.type
_entity_poly.pdbx_seq_one_letter_code
_entity_poly.pdbx_strand_id
1 'polypeptide(L)'
;MKQAKVAPAFIGAVGWNSLFSRMVGIEKMEYHHPREPHYYLQLLGVDPDHQGTGAGRALLKPMLHKCDALQTCAYLETANPNNVGYYEGFGFQVVHSIQMPDKGPKLWMMKRPPRPVGSALSGVATSCASMAV
;
A
#
# COMPACT_ATOMS: atom_id res chain seq x y z
N MET A 1 9.49 -0.33 -9.88
CA MET A 1 10.89 -0.83 -9.70
C MET A 1 10.91 -2.32 -10.01
N LYS A 2 11.97 -2.82 -10.66
CA LYS A 2 12.06 -4.17 -11.26
C LYS A 2 12.00 -5.31 -10.21
N GLN A 3 10.84 -5.95 -10.04
CA GLN A 3 10.63 -7.16 -9.21
C GLN A 3 10.88 -8.46 -9.99
N ALA A 4 11.89 -8.50 -10.87
CA ALA A 4 12.13 -9.63 -11.77
C ALA A 4 13.40 -10.40 -11.42
N LYS A 5 13.47 -11.03 -10.24
CA LYS A 5 14.55 -12.00 -9.89
C LYS A 5 14.11 -13.16 -8.97
N VAL A 6 12.93 -13.74 -9.20
CA VAL A 6 12.50 -15.01 -8.54
C VAL A 6 11.71 -15.88 -9.51
N ALA A 7 12.35 -16.36 -10.57
CA ALA A 7 11.66 -17.02 -11.68
C ALA A 7 11.62 -18.57 -11.64
N PRO A 8 12.71 -19.34 -11.45
CA PRO A 8 12.63 -20.78 -11.75
C PRO A 8 11.88 -21.61 -10.70
N ALA A 9 11.96 -21.24 -9.42
CA ALA A 9 11.35 -22.02 -8.33
C ALA A 9 9.83 -21.76 -8.16
N PHE A 10 9.31 -20.64 -8.67
CA PHE A 10 7.88 -20.28 -8.53
C PHE A 10 6.99 -20.91 -9.62
N ILE A 11 7.53 -21.19 -10.81
CA ILE A 11 6.74 -21.66 -11.97
C ILE A 11 6.19 -23.08 -11.75
N GLY A 12 7.01 -23.98 -11.16
CA GLY A 12 6.61 -25.37 -10.91
C GLY A 12 5.61 -25.54 -9.76
N ALA A 13 5.60 -24.63 -8.78
CA ALA A 13 4.75 -24.73 -7.60
C ALA A 13 3.33 -24.14 -7.79
N VAL A 14 3.19 -23.26 -8.78
CA VAL A 14 1.98 -22.44 -8.95
C VAL A 14 1.13 -22.90 -10.15
N GLY A 15 1.74 -23.57 -11.13
CA GLY A 15 1.06 -24.04 -12.33
C GLY A 15 0.97 -22.95 -13.41
N TRP A 16 1.10 -23.36 -14.68
CA TRP A 16 1.28 -22.46 -15.82
C TRP A 16 0.12 -21.47 -16.02
N ASN A 17 -1.13 -21.93 -15.82
CA ASN A 17 -2.32 -21.05 -15.90
C ASN A 17 -2.36 -20.03 -14.75
N SER A 18 -1.86 -20.41 -13.57
CA SER A 18 -1.78 -19.50 -12.43
C SER A 18 -0.65 -18.47 -12.59
N LEU A 19 0.40 -18.79 -13.36
CA LEU A 19 1.44 -17.80 -13.69
C LEU A 19 0.88 -16.65 -14.54
N PHE A 20 0.03 -16.94 -15.54
CA PHE A 20 -0.60 -15.92 -16.37
C PHE A 20 -1.51 -15.00 -15.54
N SER A 21 -2.38 -15.59 -14.73
CA SER A 21 -3.27 -14.83 -13.84
C SER A 21 -2.52 -13.98 -12.81
N ARG A 22 -1.35 -14.46 -12.35
CA ARG A 22 -0.46 -13.66 -11.49
C ARG A 22 0.16 -12.48 -12.22
N MET A 23 0.58 -12.65 -13.47
CA MET A 23 1.08 -11.53 -14.28
C MET A 23 0.00 -10.47 -14.51
N VAL A 24 -1.21 -10.89 -14.91
CA VAL A 24 -2.37 -9.98 -15.07
C VAL A 24 -2.70 -9.28 -13.75
N GLY A 25 -2.63 -9.99 -12.63
CA GLY A 25 -2.82 -9.42 -11.30
C GLY A 25 -1.79 -8.34 -10.95
N ILE A 26 -0.51 -8.59 -11.21
CA ILE A 26 0.58 -7.61 -10.99
C ILE A 26 0.40 -6.39 -11.90
N GLU A 27 0.09 -6.60 -13.18
CA GLU A 27 -0.15 -5.50 -14.12
C GLU A 27 -1.32 -4.62 -13.66
N LYS A 28 -2.41 -5.22 -13.20
CA LYS A 28 -3.57 -4.49 -12.68
C LYS A 28 -3.22 -3.70 -11.41
N MET A 29 -2.38 -4.25 -10.54
CA MET A 29 -1.87 -3.54 -9.37
C MET A 29 -0.99 -2.36 -9.78
N GLU A 30 -0.02 -2.56 -10.66
CA GLU A 30 0.88 -1.51 -11.17
C GLU A 30 0.12 -0.40 -11.92
N TYR A 31 -0.95 -0.75 -12.65
CA TYR A 31 -1.78 0.23 -13.37
C TYR A 31 -2.41 1.27 -12.42
N HIS A 32 -2.86 0.82 -11.25
CA HIS A 32 -3.46 1.69 -10.23
C HIS A 32 -2.44 2.18 -9.19
N HIS A 33 -1.18 1.78 -9.31
CA HIS A 33 -0.13 2.25 -8.43
C HIS A 33 0.06 3.77 -8.63
N PRO A 34 0.21 4.55 -7.55
CA PRO A 34 0.34 5.99 -7.67
C PRO A 34 1.59 6.36 -8.47
N ARG A 35 1.47 7.40 -9.30
CA ARG A 35 2.59 7.91 -10.12
C ARG A 35 3.33 9.05 -9.44
N GLU A 36 2.63 9.78 -8.59
CA GLU A 36 3.21 10.83 -7.78
C GLU A 36 4.24 10.27 -6.78
N PRO A 37 5.25 11.05 -6.34
CA PRO A 37 6.18 10.61 -5.32
C PRO A 37 5.47 10.24 -4.00
N HIS A 38 5.77 9.05 -3.48
CA HIS A 38 5.21 8.57 -2.23
C HIS A 38 6.14 7.56 -1.54
N TYR A 39 5.96 7.40 -0.24
CA TYR A 39 6.52 6.30 0.53
C TYR A 39 5.62 5.07 0.42
N TYR A 40 6.21 3.94 0.04
CA TYR A 40 5.48 2.68 -0.11
C TYR A 40 5.72 1.76 1.09
N LEU A 41 4.65 1.38 1.80
CA LEU A 41 4.69 0.34 2.83
C LEU A 41 4.52 -1.03 2.17
N GLN A 42 5.64 -1.63 1.76
CA GLN A 42 5.62 -2.92 1.07
C GLN A 42 5.21 -4.09 1.99
N LEU A 43 5.63 -4.08 3.25
CA LEU A 43 5.31 -5.14 4.22
C LEU A 43 5.30 -4.61 5.65
N LEU A 44 4.32 -5.05 6.44
CA LEU A 44 4.27 -4.88 7.88
C LEU A 44 3.75 -6.17 8.49
N GLY A 45 4.54 -6.78 9.37
CA GLY A 45 4.17 -7.99 10.10
C GLY A 45 4.46 -7.84 11.58
N VAL A 46 3.61 -8.44 12.40
CA VAL A 46 3.81 -8.62 13.83
C VAL A 46 3.60 -10.09 14.12
N ASP A 47 4.49 -10.67 14.90
CA ASP A 47 4.38 -12.04 15.39
C ASP A 47 2.98 -12.26 16.03
N PRO A 48 2.26 -13.35 15.70
CA PRO A 48 0.90 -13.60 16.18
C PRO A 48 0.73 -13.46 17.70
N ASP A 49 1.69 -13.95 18.48
CA ASP A 49 1.63 -13.92 19.95
C ASP A 49 1.83 -12.51 20.52
N HIS A 50 2.27 -11.57 19.68
CA HIS A 50 2.55 -10.19 20.02
C HIS A 50 1.57 -9.20 19.35
N GLN A 51 0.54 -9.68 18.69
CA GLN A 51 -0.51 -8.83 18.12
C GLN A 51 -1.35 -8.17 19.22
N GLY A 52 -2.00 -7.05 18.91
CA GLY A 52 -2.79 -6.29 19.90
C GLY A 52 -1.99 -5.51 20.96
N THR A 53 -0.67 -5.71 21.05
CA THR A 53 0.22 -5.01 22.01
C THR A 53 0.60 -3.57 21.59
N GLY A 54 0.23 -3.16 20.38
CA GLY A 54 0.65 -1.89 19.79
C GLY A 54 1.96 -1.94 19.02
N ALA A 55 2.61 -3.11 18.88
CA ALA A 55 3.85 -3.27 18.12
C ALA A 55 3.75 -2.76 16.67
N GLY A 56 2.68 -3.11 15.94
CA GLY A 56 2.47 -2.63 14.57
C GLY A 56 2.37 -1.10 14.48
N ARG A 57 1.73 -0.47 15.47
CA ARG A 57 1.65 1.00 15.59
C ARG A 57 3.02 1.61 15.86
N ALA A 58 3.82 0.98 16.72
CA ALA A 58 5.17 1.43 17.03
C ALA A 58 6.10 1.35 15.82
N LEU A 59 5.97 0.30 15.00
CA LEU A 59 6.71 0.14 13.74
C LEU A 59 6.27 1.13 12.65
N LEU A 60 4.97 1.38 12.53
CA LEU A 60 4.43 2.23 11.46
C LEU A 60 4.65 3.74 11.72
N LYS A 61 4.56 4.18 12.98
CA LYS A 61 4.63 5.59 13.36
C LYS A 61 5.87 6.34 12.85
N PRO A 62 7.11 5.82 12.99
CA PRO A 62 8.31 6.52 12.50
C PRO A 62 8.27 6.79 11.00
N MET A 63 7.76 5.84 10.21
CA MET A 63 7.60 6.02 8.76
C MET A 63 6.60 7.14 8.47
N LEU A 64 5.46 7.15 9.16
CA LEU A 64 4.45 8.20 8.98
C LEU A 64 4.95 9.58 9.44
N HIS A 65 5.70 9.66 10.53
CA HIS A 65 6.34 10.91 10.97
C HIS A 65 7.32 11.43 9.92
N LYS A 66 8.07 10.53 9.28
CA LYS A 66 8.95 10.89 8.16
C LYS A 66 8.15 11.43 6.96
N CYS A 67 7.04 10.78 6.62
CA CYS A 67 6.14 11.26 5.56
C CYS A 67 5.59 12.66 5.87
N ASP A 68 5.16 12.88 7.11
CA ASP A 68 4.65 14.17 7.58
C ASP A 68 5.75 15.25 7.53
N ALA A 69 6.97 14.96 8.01
CA ALA A 69 8.09 15.89 7.97
C ALA A 69 8.52 16.26 6.53
N LEU A 70 8.43 15.31 5.61
CA LEU A 70 8.80 15.50 4.20
C LEU A 70 7.63 15.96 3.32
N GLN A 71 6.45 16.21 3.91
CA GLN A 71 5.22 16.55 3.18
C GLN A 71 4.99 15.62 1.98
N THR A 72 5.18 14.31 2.18
CA THR A 72 5.06 13.28 1.14
C THR A 72 3.99 12.26 1.50
N CYS A 73 3.25 11.77 0.51
CA CYS A 73 2.23 10.74 0.70
C CYS A 73 2.81 9.41 1.19
N ALA A 74 2.01 8.65 1.95
CA ALA A 74 2.24 7.23 2.19
C ALA A 74 1.21 6.39 1.42
N TYR A 75 1.63 5.25 0.90
CA TYR A 75 0.82 4.32 0.11
C TYR A 75 1.04 2.88 0.55
N LEU A 76 0.00 2.06 0.45
CA LEU A 76 0.04 0.62 0.68
C LEU A 76 -1.05 -0.10 -0.11
N GLU A 77 -0.91 -1.40 -0.26
CA GLU A 77 -2.00 -2.31 -0.59
C GLU A 77 -2.20 -3.37 0.50
N THR A 78 -3.44 -3.81 0.67
CA THR A 78 -3.79 -4.96 1.53
C THR A 78 -4.81 -5.84 0.83
N ALA A 79 -4.66 -7.16 0.97
CA ALA A 79 -5.64 -8.15 0.53
C ALA A 79 -6.50 -8.69 1.69
N ASN A 80 -6.22 -8.25 2.93
CA ASN A 80 -6.99 -8.61 4.11
C ASN A 80 -7.96 -7.46 4.47
N PRO A 81 -9.29 -7.67 4.43
CA PRO A 81 -10.28 -6.64 4.76
C PRO A 81 -10.16 -6.12 6.19
N ASN A 82 -9.72 -6.95 7.14
CA ASN A 82 -9.56 -6.55 8.54
C ASN A 82 -8.48 -5.49 8.73
N ASN A 83 -7.53 -5.38 7.79
CA ASN A 83 -6.47 -4.38 7.84
C ASN A 83 -6.96 -2.99 7.40
N VAL A 84 -8.07 -2.88 6.68
CA VAL A 84 -8.56 -1.58 6.16
C VAL A 84 -8.83 -0.62 7.32
N GLY A 85 -9.65 -1.03 8.30
CA GLY A 85 -9.94 -0.21 9.47
C GLY A 85 -8.71 0.09 10.33
N TYR A 86 -7.76 -0.86 10.41
CA TYR A 86 -6.48 -0.63 11.08
C TYR A 86 -5.70 0.52 10.45
N TYR A 87 -5.57 0.54 9.12
CA TYR A 87 -4.86 1.61 8.39
C TYR A 87 -5.64 2.93 8.34
N GLU A 88 -6.98 2.88 8.26
CA GLU A 88 -7.83 4.07 8.39
C GLU A 88 -7.60 4.81 9.72
N GLY A 89 -7.37 4.07 10.81
CA GLY A 89 -6.99 4.64 12.11
C GLY A 89 -5.67 5.44 12.10
N PHE A 90 -4.84 5.31 11.07
CA PHE A 90 -3.64 6.13 10.85
C PHE A 90 -3.86 7.29 9.87
N GLY A 91 -5.05 7.40 9.28
CA GLY A 91 -5.41 8.40 8.28
C GLY A 91 -5.21 7.95 6.84
N PHE A 92 -5.02 6.64 6.59
CA PHE A 92 -5.11 6.10 5.23
C PHE A 92 -6.57 6.09 4.77
N GLN A 93 -6.76 6.20 3.47
CA GLN A 93 -8.06 6.14 2.80
C GLN A 93 -7.96 5.21 1.61
N VAL A 94 -8.99 4.39 1.38
CA VAL A 94 -9.08 3.56 0.18
C VAL A 94 -9.24 4.46 -1.04
N VAL A 95 -8.30 4.40 -1.97
CA VAL A 95 -8.34 5.15 -3.24
C VAL A 95 -8.70 4.29 -4.43
N HIS A 96 -8.44 2.99 -4.32
CA HIS A 96 -8.87 2.00 -5.29
C HIS A 96 -9.11 0.65 -4.63
N SER A 97 -9.95 -0.15 -5.28
CA SER A 97 -10.03 -1.56 -4.94
C SER A 97 -10.20 -2.38 -6.19
N ILE A 98 -9.42 -3.45 -6.33
CA ILE A 98 -9.45 -4.32 -7.50
C ILE A 98 -9.72 -5.75 -7.09
N GLN A 99 -10.50 -6.43 -7.92
CA GLN A 99 -10.64 -7.87 -7.86
C GLN A 99 -9.45 -8.51 -8.60
N MET A 100 -8.67 -9.35 -7.91
CA MET A 100 -7.60 -10.13 -8.53
C MET A 100 -8.20 -11.25 -9.42
N PRO A 101 -7.53 -11.64 -10.51
CA PRO A 101 -7.97 -12.74 -11.39
C PRO A 101 -8.17 -14.08 -10.65
N ASP A 102 -8.82 -15.04 -11.32
CA ASP A 102 -9.03 -16.42 -10.82
C ASP A 102 -9.69 -16.51 -9.45
N LYS A 103 -10.67 -15.64 -9.17
CA LYS A 103 -11.32 -15.54 -7.85
C LYS A 103 -10.31 -15.26 -6.72
N GLY A 104 -9.21 -14.59 -7.04
CA GLY A 104 -8.23 -14.14 -6.06
C GLY A 104 -8.83 -13.18 -5.04
N PRO A 105 -8.05 -12.73 -4.04
CA PRO A 105 -8.58 -11.80 -3.06
C PRO A 105 -8.86 -10.44 -3.69
N LYS A 106 -9.78 -9.68 -3.08
CA LYS A 106 -9.89 -8.24 -3.34
C LYS A 106 -8.66 -7.55 -2.76
N LEU A 107 -8.07 -6.64 -3.52
CA LEU A 107 -6.95 -5.81 -3.09
C LEU A 107 -7.44 -4.39 -2.88
N TRP A 108 -7.20 -3.84 -1.69
CA TRP A 108 -7.47 -2.44 -1.35
C TRP A 108 -6.17 -1.65 -1.44
N MET A 109 -6.19 -0.58 -2.22
CA MET A 109 -5.08 0.35 -2.40
C MET A 109 -5.39 1.59 -1.61
N MET A 110 -4.51 1.94 -0.66
CA MET A 110 -4.78 2.97 0.32
C MET A 110 -3.69 4.03 0.32
N LYS A 111 -4.09 5.30 0.36
CA LYS A 111 -3.19 6.45 0.47
C LYS A 111 -3.44 7.22 1.75
N ARG A 112 -2.38 7.81 2.29
CA ARG A 112 -2.45 8.78 3.38
C ARG A 112 -1.73 10.06 2.97
N PRO A 113 -2.40 11.21 2.93
CA PRO A 113 -1.72 12.50 2.78
C PRO A 113 -0.88 12.81 4.03
N PRO A 114 0.24 13.55 3.89
CA PRO A 114 1.02 14.01 5.04
C PRO A 114 0.17 14.96 5.89
N ARG A 115 0.38 14.95 7.20
CA ARG A 115 -0.23 15.95 8.09
C ARG A 115 0.48 17.30 7.92
N PRO A 116 -0.26 18.42 7.90
CA PRO A 116 0.36 19.75 7.89
C PRO A 116 1.19 19.96 9.16
N VAL A 117 2.40 20.48 9.00
CA VAL A 117 3.19 20.98 10.13
C VAL A 117 2.80 22.44 10.33
N GLY A 118 2.14 22.76 11.45
CA GLY A 118 1.83 24.11 11.97
C GLY A 118 1.71 25.31 11.00
N SER A 119 0.49 25.79 10.78
CA SER A 119 0.08 27.15 10.36
C SER A 119 0.85 27.92 9.26
N ALA A 120 1.48 27.26 8.29
CA ALA A 120 1.96 27.93 7.09
C ALA A 120 0.94 27.78 5.95
N LEU A 121 0.05 28.77 5.82
CA LEU A 121 -0.67 29.04 4.58
C LEU A 121 0.35 29.46 3.51
N SER A 122 0.77 28.56 2.62
CA SER A 122 1.18 28.93 1.25
C SER A 122 1.39 27.71 0.34
N GLY A 123 0.43 27.45 -0.54
CA GLY A 123 0.69 27.46 -1.98
C GLY A 123 1.46 26.31 -2.64
N VAL A 124 1.97 25.30 -1.93
CA VAL A 124 2.50 24.09 -2.58
C VAL A 124 1.60 22.92 -2.20
N ALA A 125 0.54 22.74 -2.97
CA ALA A 125 -0.21 21.50 -2.96
C ALA A 125 0.73 20.39 -3.50
N THR A 126 1.48 19.73 -2.61
CA THR A 126 2.07 18.43 -2.94
C THR A 126 0.88 17.51 -3.14
N SER A 127 0.47 17.39 -4.41
CA SER A 127 -0.76 16.76 -4.87
C SER A 127 -0.78 15.27 -4.48
N CYS A 128 -1.18 15.00 -3.25
CA CYS A 128 -1.61 13.70 -2.76
C CYS A 128 -3.05 13.38 -3.20
N ALA A 129 -3.78 14.38 -3.70
CA ALA A 129 -5.23 14.32 -3.95
C ALA A 129 -5.64 14.27 -5.42
N SER A 130 -4.72 14.32 -6.39
CA SER A 130 -5.14 14.34 -7.79
C SER A 130 -5.26 12.93 -8.39
N MET A 131 -6.45 12.64 -8.91
CA MET A 131 -6.96 11.42 -9.56
C MET A 131 -7.58 10.37 -8.64
N ALA A 132 -8.75 10.74 -8.09
CA ALA A 132 -9.89 9.83 -8.04
C ALA A 132 -10.96 10.39 -8.99
N VAL A 133 -11.39 9.54 -9.94
CA VAL A 133 -12.33 9.75 -11.06
C VAL A 133 -11.73 10.42 -12.30
#